data_AF-A0A6G5AA63-F1
#
_entry.id   AF-A0A6G5AA63-F1
#
_cell.length_a   1.000
_cell.length_b   1.000
_cell.length_c   1.000
_cell.angle_alpha   90.00
_cell.angle_beta   90.00
_cell.angle_gamma   90.00
#
_symmetry.space_group_name_H-M   'P 1'
#
loop_
_entity.id
_entity.type
_entity.pdbx_description
1 polymer ?
#
loop_
_entity_poly.entity_id
_entity_poly.type
_entity_poly.pdbx_seq_one_letter_code
_entity_poly.pdbx_strand_id
1 'polypeptide(L)'
;ASQATAAKQDAHLQGITYVLIIMKSFYTLLILFLVLIIADSIALECKNRKTPCLAQDVCKAFKGKTYGKCFRGVCCKTRRRNTCGLFKGNCVSAKEGNKSCHILKSASRSCGENKICCIRKSKIE
;
A
#
# COMPACT_ATOMS: atom_id res chain seq x y z
N ALA A 1 -35.42 0.51 -57.83
CA ALA A 1 -34.56 1.66 -57.47
C ALA A 1 -34.43 1.89 -55.95
N SER A 2 -35.43 1.53 -55.12
CA SER A 2 -35.40 1.83 -53.66
C SER A 2 -34.50 0.93 -52.81
N GLN A 3 -34.19 -0.30 -53.25
CA GLN A 3 -33.37 -1.25 -52.48
C GLN A 3 -31.87 -0.94 -52.50
N ALA A 4 -31.36 -0.31 -53.57
CA ALA A 4 -29.94 0.05 -53.69
C ALA A 4 -29.55 1.27 -52.82
N THR A 5 -30.51 2.16 -52.54
CA THR A 5 -30.30 3.33 -51.67
C THR A 5 -30.31 2.97 -50.18
N ALA A 6 -31.13 2.00 -49.76
CA ALA A 6 -31.17 1.51 -48.38
C ALA A 6 -29.85 0.79 -48.01
N ALA A 7 -29.38 -0.16 -48.84
CA ALA A 7 -28.13 -0.87 -48.58
C ALA A 7 -26.89 0.04 -48.52
N LYS A 8 -26.90 1.15 -49.28
CA LYS A 8 -25.82 2.16 -49.26
C LYS A 8 -25.87 3.04 -48.01
N GLN A 9 -27.07 3.34 -47.48
CA GLN A 9 -27.24 4.03 -46.20
C GLN A 9 -26.84 3.16 -45.01
N ASP A 10 -27.16 1.87 -45.04
CA ASP A 10 -26.80 0.91 -43.97
C ASP A 10 -25.28 0.71 -43.87
N ALA A 11 -24.58 0.60 -44.99
CA ALA A 11 -23.12 0.48 -45.02
C ALA A 11 -22.42 1.76 -44.48
N HIS A 12 -22.96 2.94 -44.77
CA HIS A 12 -22.42 4.20 -44.27
C HIS A 12 -22.64 4.37 -42.76
N LEU A 13 -23.79 3.94 -42.25
CA LEU A 13 -24.12 3.98 -40.83
C LEU A 13 -23.30 2.95 -40.02
N GLN A 14 -23.07 1.76 -40.58
CA GLN A 14 -22.18 0.75 -40.01
C GLN A 14 -20.72 1.24 -39.96
N GLY A 15 -20.24 1.92 -41.01
CA GLY A 15 -18.90 2.51 -41.04
C GLY A 15 -18.69 3.58 -39.95
N ILE A 16 -19.64 4.50 -39.78
CA ILE A 16 -19.57 5.53 -38.73
C ILE A 16 -19.61 4.89 -37.34
N THR A 17 -20.48 3.91 -37.13
CA THR A 17 -20.59 3.19 -35.85
C THR A 17 -19.28 2.49 -35.50
N TYR A 18 -18.64 1.86 -36.48
CA TYR A 18 -17.36 1.18 -36.29
C TYR A 18 -16.23 2.15 -35.92
N VAL A 19 -16.15 3.31 -36.58
CA VAL A 19 -15.17 4.37 -36.26
C VAL A 19 -15.38 4.92 -34.85
N LEU A 20 -16.63 5.15 -34.43
CA LEU A 20 -16.95 5.62 -33.09
C LEU A 20 -16.59 4.59 -32.00
N ILE A 21 -16.79 3.29 -32.27
CA ILE A 21 -16.39 2.21 -31.37
C ILE A 21 -14.86 2.17 -31.22
N ILE A 22 -14.11 2.29 -32.31
CA ILE A 22 -12.64 2.32 -32.27
C ILE A 22 -12.14 3.51 -31.47
N MET A 23 -12.66 4.72 -31.72
CA MET A 23 -12.29 5.91 -30.97
C MET A 23 -12.58 5.77 -29.47
N LYS A 24 -13.75 5.23 -29.13
CA LYS A 24 -14.15 5.04 -27.72
C LYS A 24 -13.28 3.99 -27.02
N SER A 25 -12.95 2.91 -27.72
CA SER A 25 -12.02 1.88 -27.26
C SER A 25 -10.62 2.44 -27.01
N PHE A 26 -10.09 3.22 -27.96
CA PHE A 26 -8.81 3.90 -27.81
C PHE A 26 -8.81 4.85 -26.60
N TYR A 27 -9.88 5.61 -26.42
CA TYR A 27 -10.00 6.54 -25.29
C TYR A 27 -10.07 5.80 -23.95
N THR A 28 -10.81 4.68 -23.88
CA THR A 28 -10.85 3.85 -22.67
C THR A 28 -9.50 3.20 -22.35
N LEU A 29 -8.78 2.71 -23.37
CA LEU A 29 -7.42 2.16 -23.19
C LEU A 29 -6.44 3.24 -22.72
N LEU A 30 -6.55 4.46 -23.27
CA LEU A 30 -5.69 5.58 -22.91
C LEU A 30 -5.95 6.03 -21.46
N ILE A 31 -7.22 6.12 -21.04
CA ILE A 31 -7.58 6.38 -19.64
C ILE A 31 -7.05 5.27 -18.72
N LEU A 32 -7.22 4.00 -19.09
CA LEU A 32 -6.72 2.87 -18.30
C LEU A 32 -5.19 2.96 -18.14
N PHE A 33 -4.48 3.29 -19.22
CA PHE A 33 -3.02 3.45 -19.21
C PHE A 33 -2.57 4.60 -18.31
N LEU A 34 -3.28 5.74 -18.34
CA LEU A 34 -3.01 6.85 -17.43
C LEU A 34 -3.24 6.48 -15.96
N VAL A 35 -4.30 5.74 -15.66
CA VAL A 35 -4.58 5.25 -14.30
C VAL A 35 -3.48 4.30 -13.82
N LEU A 36 -2.98 3.41 -14.68
CA LEU A 36 -1.87 2.51 -14.37
C LEU A 36 -0.57 3.28 -14.10
N ILE A 37 -0.23 4.27 -14.92
CA ILE A 37 0.96 5.13 -14.70
C ILE A 37 0.85 5.88 -13.36
N ILE A 38 -0.34 6.40 -13.03
CA ILE A 38 -0.57 7.08 -11.75
C ILE A 38 -0.42 6.09 -10.59
N ALA A 39 -0.95 4.87 -10.71
CA ALA A 39 -0.80 3.85 -9.68
C ALA A 39 0.67 3.44 -9.44
N ASP A 40 1.46 3.28 -10.50
CA ASP A 40 2.88 2.93 -10.40
C ASP A 40 3.73 4.07 -9.86
N SER A 41 3.42 5.31 -10.22
CA SER A 41 4.13 6.49 -9.70
C SER A 41 3.87 6.69 -8.20
N ILE A 42 2.65 6.43 -7.72
CA ILE A 42 2.33 6.41 -6.28
C ILE A 42 3.15 5.33 -5.54
N ALA A 43 3.33 4.16 -6.14
CA ALA A 43 4.15 3.09 -5.55
C ALA A 43 5.66 3.46 -5.50
N LEU A 44 6.10 4.42 -6.31
CA LEU A 44 7.51 4.79 -6.45
C LEU A 44 7.99 5.94 -5.56
N GLU A 45 7.11 6.72 -4.93
CA GLU A 45 7.50 7.97 -4.25
C GLU A 45 8.54 7.74 -3.13
N CYS A 46 8.50 6.59 -2.46
CA CYS A 46 9.42 6.25 -1.38
C CYS A 46 10.55 5.27 -1.78
N LYS A 47 10.70 4.97 -3.08
CA LYS A 47 11.57 3.89 -3.61
C LYS A 47 13.05 4.06 -3.26
N ASN A 48 13.53 5.31 -3.17
CA ASN A 48 14.94 5.60 -2.95
C ASN A 48 15.49 5.14 -1.59
N ARG A 49 14.66 4.73 -0.61
CA ARG A 49 15.15 4.36 0.73
C ARG A 49 14.55 3.10 1.35
N LYS A 50 13.81 2.27 0.60
CA LYS A 50 13.06 1.10 1.16
C LYS A 50 12.18 1.51 2.35
N THR A 51 11.59 2.70 2.29
CA THR A 51 10.78 3.25 3.38
C THR A 51 9.30 3.16 3.04
N PRO A 52 8.43 2.76 3.98
CA PRO A 52 6.99 2.75 3.75
C PRO A 52 6.43 4.18 3.66
N CYS A 53 5.37 4.34 2.89
CA CYS A 53 4.47 5.49 2.96
C CYS A 53 3.56 5.31 4.19
N LEU A 54 3.66 6.21 5.16
CA LEU A 54 2.88 6.17 6.41
C LEU A 54 2.15 7.49 6.60
N ALA A 55 1.00 7.46 7.29
CA ALA A 55 0.38 8.69 7.78
C ALA A 55 1.34 9.44 8.73
N GLN A 56 1.28 10.77 8.72
CA GLN A 56 2.30 11.59 9.39
C GLN A 56 2.28 11.42 10.92
N ASP A 57 1.09 11.33 11.49
CA ASP A 57 0.80 11.01 12.89
C ASP A 57 1.38 9.65 13.29
N VAL A 58 1.16 8.63 12.45
CA VAL A 58 1.70 7.28 12.65
C VAL A 58 3.24 7.33 12.61
N CYS A 59 3.83 7.99 11.62
CA CYS A 59 5.28 8.17 11.52
C CYS A 59 5.87 8.86 12.77
N LYS A 60 5.20 9.90 13.29
CA LYS A 60 5.58 10.58 14.54
C LYS A 60 5.49 9.64 15.75
N ALA A 61 4.44 8.83 15.86
CA ALA A 61 4.28 7.85 16.94
C ALA A 61 5.43 6.84 16.98
N PHE A 62 5.92 6.42 15.81
CA PHE A 62 7.09 5.55 15.68
C PHE A 62 8.44 6.28 15.85
N LYS A 63 8.45 7.58 16.16
CA LYS A 63 9.66 8.44 16.15
C LYS A 63 10.45 8.31 14.84
N GLY A 64 9.73 8.13 13.74
CA GLY A 64 10.29 8.01 12.40
C GLY A 64 10.75 9.35 11.85
N LYS A 65 11.70 9.32 10.92
CA LYS A 65 12.11 10.50 10.14
C LYS A 65 11.38 10.51 8.81
N THR A 66 10.83 11.65 8.42
CA THR A 66 10.09 11.83 7.17
C THR A 66 11.00 12.34 6.05
N TYR A 67 10.83 11.82 4.84
CA TYR A 67 11.65 12.18 3.67
C TYR A 67 10.75 12.34 2.44
N GLY A 68 10.07 13.47 2.34
CA GLY A 68 9.12 13.74 1.26
C GLY A 68 7.70 13.25 1.56
N LYS A 69 6.79 13.62 0.64
CA LYS A 69 5.38 13.29 0.70
C LYS A 69 5.10 12.08 -0.19
N CYS A 70 4.04 11.37 0.13
CA CYS A 70 3.47 10.34 -0.73
C CYS A 70 1.94 10.47 -0.79
N PHE A 71 1.27 9.77 -1.72
CA PHE A 71 -0.16 9.90 -2.08
C PHE A 71 -1.15 10.03 -0.90
N ARG A 72 -0.84 9.47 0.28
CA ARG A 72 -1.66 9.63 1.51
C ARG A 72 -0.84 9.83 2.79
N GLY A 73 0.36 10.40 2.69
CA GLY A 73 1.18 10.62 3.86
C GLY A 73 2.60 11.06 3.57
N VAL A 74 3.54 10.44 4.27
CA VAL A 74 4.96 10.77 4.22
C VAL A 74 5.79 9.50 4.09
N CYS A 75 6.85 9.58 3.28
CA CYS A 75 7.86 8.51 3.26
C CYS A 75 8.59 8.50 4.59
N CYS A 76 8.35 7.48 5.40
CA CYS A 76 8.77 7.46 6.78
C CYS A 76 9.86 6.40 7.00
N LYS A 77 11.07 6.85 7.31
CA LYS A 77 12.11 5.98 7.85
C LYS A 77 11.92 5.87 9.35
N THR A 78 11.10 4.92 9.76
CA THR A 78 11.11 4.48 11.15
C THR A 78 12.47 3.82 11.40
N ARG A 79 13.29 4.36 12.33
CA ARG A 79 14.20 3.47 13.04
C ARG A 79 13.26 2.51 13.74
N ARG A 80 13.16 1.26 13.29
CA ARG A 80 12.44 0.22 14.03
C ARG A 80 13.12 0.12 15.39
N ARG A 81 12.74 0.98 16.33
CA ARG A 81 12.80 0.64 17.73
C ARG A 81 11.72 -0.41 17.79
N ASN A 82 12.13 -1.66 17.68
CA ASN A 82 11.27 -2.78 17.97
C ASN A 82 10.81 -2.52 19.41
N THR A 83 9.69 -1.83 19.58
CA THR A 83 9.15 -1.53 20.89
C THR A 83 8.07 -2.55 21.15
N CYS A 84 8.10 -3.15 22.33
CA CYS A 84 7.22 -4.26 22.64
C CYS A 84 5.73 -3.94 22.43
N GLY A 85 5.33 -2.70 22.75
CA GLY A 85 3.97 -2.22 22.57
C GLY A 85 3.47 -2.23 21.12
N LEU A 86 4.35 -2.12 20.12
CA LEU A 86 3.95 -2.19 18.70
C LEU A 86 3.46 -3.57 18.30
N PHE A 87 3.99 -4.60 18.93
CA PHE A 87 3.58 -5.99 18.71
C PHE A 87 2.44 -6.40 19.66
N LYS A 88 1.78 -5.42 20.30
CA LYS A 88 0.78 -5.62 21.37
C LYS A 88 1.31 -6.54 22.48
N GLY A 89 2.64 -6.56 22.67
CA GLY A 89 3.32 -7.35 23.68
C GLY A 89 3.52 -6.53 24.96
N ASN A 90 3.71 -7.25 26.06
CA ASN A 90 4.01 -6.67 27.37
C ASN A 90 5.47 -6.94 27.75
N CYS A 91 6.09 -5.99 28.43
CA CYS A 91 7.42 -6.18 29.00
C CYS A 91 7.30 -6.95 30.31
N VAL A 92 7.81 -8.18 30.35
CA VAL A 92 7.78 -9.06 31.53
C VAL A 92 9.20 -9.38 31.99
N SER A 93 9.35 -9.86 33.22
CA SER A 93 10.64 -10.29 33.75
C SER A 93 11.22 -11.45 32.92
N ALA A 94 12.51 -11.41 32.62
CA ALA A 94 13.19 -12.47 31.86
C ALA A 94 13.05 -13.86 32.50
N LYS A 95 12.92 -13.91 33.84
CA LYS A 95 12.68 -15.13 34.62
C LYS A 95 11.29 -15.75 34.39
N GLU A 96 10.32 -14.98 33.90
CA GLU A 96 8.91 -15.34 33.85
C GLU A 96 8.41 -15.62 32.41
N GLY A 97 8.96 -14.93 31.40
CA GLY A 97 8.43 -14.97 30.03
C GLY A 97 8.66 -16.26 29.23
N ASN A 98 9.35 -17.28 29.77
CA ASN A 98 9.62 -18.53 29.04
C ASN A 98 8.44 -19.52 29.02
N LYS A 99 7.43 -19.37 29.90
CA LYS A 99 6.38 -20.40 30.06
C LYS A 99 5.04 -20.07 29.38
N SER A 100 4.73 -18.80 29.11
CA SER A 100 3.36 -18.38 28.75
C SER A 100 3.22 -17.51 27.49
N CYS A 101 4.31 -17.17 26.81
CA CYS A 101 4.24 -16.24 25.68
C CYS A 101 5.34 -16.43 24.64
N HIS A 102 5.15 -15.81 23.48
CA HIS A 102 6.17 -15.72 22.45
C HIS A 102 7.10 -14.54 22.76
N ILE A 103 8.41 -14.81 22.84
CA ILE A 103 9.41 -13.80 23.19
C ILE A 103 9.94 -13.15 21.92
N LEU A 104 9.78 -11.83 21.82
CA LEU A 104 10.28 -11.05 20.70
C LEU A 104 11.61 -10.37 21.06
N LYS A 105 12.73 -11.10 20.90
CA LYS A 105 14.09 -10.60 21.25
C LYS A 105 14.42 -9.25 20.60
N SER A 106 13.98 -9.07 19.35
CA SER A 106 14.16 -7.83 18.62
C SER A 106 13.55 -6.65 19.39
N ALA A 107 12.40 -6.85 20.03
CA ALA A 107 11.66 -5.85 20.78
C ALA A 107 11.96 -5.78 22.29
N SER A 108 12.59 -6.80 22.86
CA SER A 108 13.03 -6.79 24.27
C SER A 108 13.97 -5.62 24.61
N ARG A 109 14.73 -5.13 23.63
CA ARG A 109 15.60 -3.94 23.80
C ARG A 109 14.85 -2.69 24.24
N SER A 110 13.54 -2.60 24.01
CA SER A 110 12.73 -1.46 24.50
C SER A 110 12.25 -1.60 25.93
N CYS A 111 12.34 -2.80 26.53
CA CYS A 111 11.73 -3.10 27.82
C CYS A 111 12.61 -2.72 29.02
N GLY A 112 13.85 -2.30 28.79
CA GLY A 112 14.84 -2.05 29.84
C GLY A 112 15.57 -3.32 30.28
N GLU A 113 16.49 -3.18 31.23
CA GLU A 113 17.30 -4.29 31.74
C GLU A 113 16.44 -5.37 32.41
N ASN A 114 16.84 -6.64 32.25
CA ASN A 114 16.20 -7.83 32.82
C ASN A 114 14.72 -8.05 32.46
N LYS A 115 14.21 -7.32 31.45
CA LYS A 115 12.85 -7.48 30.92
C LYS A 115 12.88 -7.90 29.46
N ILE A 116 11.89 -8.70 29.07
CA ILE A 116 11.73 -9.23 27.72
C ILE A 116 10.36 -8.87 27.16
N CYS A 117 10.28 -8.71 25.84
CA CYS A 117 9.01 -8.50 25.18
C CYS A 117 8.27 -9.82 25.00
N CYS A 118 7.07 -9.91 25.55
CA CYS A 118 6.27 -11.11 25.67
C CYS A 118 4.90 -10.87 25.00
N ILE A 119 4.62 -11.62 23.94
CA ILE A 119 3.37 -11.55 23.17
C ILE A 119 2.54 -12.79 23.52
N ARG A 120 1.32 -12.60 24.03
CA ARG A 120 0.42 -13.72 24.36
C ARG A 120 0.14 -14.55 23.11
N LYS A 121 0.24 -15.88 23.22
CA LYS A 121 0.09 -16.82 22.09
C LYS A 121 -1.28 -16.69 21.38
N SER A 122 -2.35 -16.40 22.13
CA SER A 122 -3.72 -16.22 21.63
C SER A 122 -3.93 -15.03 20.68
N LYS A 123 -2.86 -14.32 20.29
CA LYS A 123 -2.91 -13.10 19.46
C LYS A 123 -2.04 -13.22 18.20
N ILE A 124 -1.46 -14.40 17.98
CA ILE A 124 -0.62 -14.76 16.83
C ILE A 124 -1.41 -15.62 15.83
N GLU A 125 -2.54 -16.21 16.26
CA GLU A 125 -3.57 -16.81 15.39
C GLU A 125 -4.53 -15.75 14.84
#